data_AF-A0A935Z5Y0-F1
#
_entry.id   AF-A0A935Z5Y0-F1
#
_cell.length_a   1.000
_cell.length_b   1.000
_cell.length_c   1.000
_cell.angle_alpha   90.00
_cell.angle_beta   90.00
_cell.angle_gamma   90.00
#
_symmetry.space_group_name_H-M   'P 1'
#
loop_
_entity.id
_entity.type
_entity.pdbx_description
1 polymer ?
#
loop_
_entity_poly.entity_id
_entity_poly.type
_entity_poly.pdbx_seq_one_letter_code
_entity_poly.pdbx_strand_id
1 'polypeptide(L)'
;MRMSSRGIVLVFSATSALLALGSACSSTSSTDEADAGTTNDRTSFGAEQQNGGCRAQPEKLTGTAGPGTACQTFADCAPVCCACSVKGSNDGYSAAACINGACVGADVACPVAKKADYCPLDPAPTPNPTGDGGPSPDGATNPTNPTNPTNAAFCVPISSSHATDRGAVRLATTAAYVKQLSTAPGAGSLNVTRDSAGRPTYISYGGTPGYTVSLTYDSAGNLTYLRRSPSGSAASDTHTFSYDSKNKLTYFRKSWSDSQPSETESLSYDSSSLPTYYRQSWSDSTPSQTETLSFDSAGMLTYWRRSWSDSKPSETETFSYDSDKRLTSWRRSWSDSTPTDSASLSYSGNSRLPSSVRTDGAGAAGATVIDCKR
;
A
#
# COMPACT_ATOMS: atom_id res chain seq x y z
N MET A 1 -19.56 -13.85 -35.14
CA MET A 1 -18.53 -12.94 -34.58
C MET A 1 -18.72 -12.90 -33.07
N ARG A 2 -17.72 -13.27 -32.27
CA ARG A 2 -17.77 -13.19 -30.79
C ARG A 2 -16.83 -12.09 -30.32
N MET A 3 -17.35 -11.05 -29.69
CA MET A 3 -16.53 -10.04 -29.01
C MET A 3 -16.00 -10.63 -27.71
N SER A 4 -14.68 -10.56 -27.52
CA SER A 4 -14.02 -11.02 -26.30
C SER A 4 -14.05 -9.90 -25.26
N SER A 5 -14.84 -10.06 -24.20
CA SER A 5 -14.80 -9.18 -23.04
C SER A 5 -13.46 -9.33 -22.32
N ARG A 6 -12.76 -8.22 -22.10
CA ARG A 6 -11.58 -8.17 -21.22
C ARG A 6 -11.97 -7.43 -19.95
N GLY A 7 -12.09 -8.17 -18.85
CA GLY A 7 -12.33 -7.59 -17.54
C GLY A 7 -11.11 -6.79 -17.06
N ILE A 8 -11.35 -5.58 -16.57
CA ILE A 8 -10.36 -4.77 -15.87
C ILE A 8 -10.53 -5.06 -14.37
N VAL A 9 -9.49 -5.62 -13.75
CA VAL A 9 -9.45 -5.86 -12.30
C VAL A 9 -8.74 -4.68 -11.65
N LEU A 10 -9.39 -4.03 -10.70
CA LEU A 10 -8.83 -2.95 -9.89
C LEU A 10 -8.25 -3.54 -8.59
N VAL A 11 -6.95 -3.35 -8.36
CA VAL A 11 -6.30 -3.73 -7.10
C VAL A 11 -6.11 -2.46 -6.25
N PHE A 12 -6.77 -2.42 -5.10
CA PHE A 12 -6.57 -1.36 -4.11
C PHE A 12 -5.32 -1.67 -3.29
N SER A 13 -4.31 -0.81 -3.35
CA SER A 13 -3.18 -0.81 -2.43
C SER A 13 -3.35 0.33 -1.43
N ALA A 14 -3.50 0.00 -0.16
CA ALA A 14 -3.55 0.98 0.92
C ALA A 14 -2.13 1.29 1.39
N THR A 15 -1.65 2.51 1.13
CA THR A 15 -0.44 3.05 1.75
C THR A 15 -0.75 4.37 2.43
N SER A 16 -0.79 4.33 3.77
CA SER A 16 -1.02 5.49 4.63
C SER A 16 0.16 6.45 4.59
N ALA A 17 -0.10 7.73 4.32
CA ALA A 17 0.86 8.80 4.55
C ALA A 17 0.64 9.40 5.94
N LEU A 18 1.56 9.13 6.88
CA LEU A 18 1.63 9.88 8.14
C LEU A 18 2.16 11.29 7.85
N LEU A 19 1.40 12.32 8.24
CA LEU A 19 1.96 13.64 8.55
C LEU A 19 1.99 13.82 10.07
N ALA A 20 3.18 14.09 10.61
CA ALA A 20 3.33 14.46 12.01
C ALA A 20 3.16 15.98 12.17
N LEU A 21 2.28 16.39 13.09
CA LEU A 21 2.27 17.72 13.68
C LEU A 21 2.12 17.53 15.19
N GLY A 22 3.13 17.96 15.94
CA GLY A 22 3.12 17.92 17.39
C GLY A 22 2.85 19.30 17.97
N SER A 23 1.92 19.39 18.94
CA SER A 23 1.98 20.27 20.12
C SER A 23 0.80 19.94 21.05
N ALA A 24 1.01 19.97 22.36
CA ALA A 24 0.13 19.34 23.35
C ALA A 24 -0.96 20.26 23.94
N CYS A 25 -2.11 19.69 24.32
CA CYS A 25 -2.59 19.63 25.72
C CYS A 25 -3.98 18.96 25.89
N SER A 26 -4.02 17.93 26.75
CA SER A 26 -5.12 17.53 27.66
C SER A 26 -6.57 17.32 27.16
N SER A 27 -6.86 16.05 26.84
CA SER A 27 -7.96 15.23 27.41
C SER A 27 -9.39 15.77 27.57
N THR A 28 -10.34 15.26 26.77
CA THR A 28 -11.53 14.54 27.28
C THR A 28 -12.14 13.65 26.19
N SER A 29 -12.89 12.62 26.60
CA SER A 29 -13.21 11.43 25.78
C SER A 29 -14.70 11.25 25.50
N SER A 30 -15.08 10.91 24.25
CA SER A 30 -16.19 9.98 23.94
C SER A 30 -16.33 9.69 22.44
N THR A 31 -16.03 8.43 22.07
CA THR A 31 -16.81 7.53 21.18
C THR A 31 -17.24 7.98 19.78
N ASP A 32 -16.47 7.57 18.77
CA ASP A 32 -16.97 7.34 17.41
C ASP A 32 -17.48 5.89 17.27
N GLU A 33 -18.78 5.72 17.01
CA GLU A 33 -19.32 4.51 16.39
C GLU A 33 -19.23 4.65 14.86
N ALA A 34 -18.83 3.58 14.17
CA ALA A 34 -18.93 3.48 12.72
C ALA A 34 -19.96 2.41 12.35
N ASP A 35 -21.20 2.86 12.09
CA ASP A 35 -22.32 1.99 11.69
C ASP A 35 -22.24 1.54 10.22
N ALA A 36 -23.05 0.54 9.88
CA ALA A 36 -22.90 -0.36 8.75
C ALA A 36 -23.13 0.25 7.35
N GLY A 37 -22.29 -0.16 6.40
CA GLY A 37 -22.51 -0.04 4.96
C GLY A 37 -22.60 -1.41 4.31
N THR A 38 -23.67 -1.69 3.55
CA THR A 38 -23.99 -3.03 3.04
C THR A 38 -23.13 -3.47 1.84
N THR A 39 -22.07 -4.23 2.11
CA THR A 39 -21.46 -5.20 1.20
C THR A 39 -21.13 -6.48 1.96
N ASN A 40 -21.13 -7.65 1.30
CA ASN A 40 -21.03 -8.96 1.99
C ASN A 40 -19.66 -9.29 2.60
N ASP A 41 -18.67 -8.40 2.49
CA ASP A 41 -17.37 -8.53 3.15
C ASP A 41 -17.45 -8.01 4.60
N ARG A 42 -18.14 -8.75 5.47
CA ARG A 42 -18.20 -8.46 6.92
C ARG A 42 -16.89 -8.84 7.60
N THR A 43 -15.87 -8.00 7.41
CA THR A 43 -14.58 -8.11 8.08
C THR A 43 -14.40 -6.96 9.07
N SER A 44 -14.22 -7.30 10.33
CA SER A 44 -13.91 -6.36 11.41
C SER A 44 -13.07 -7.05 12.49
N PHE A 45 -12.20 -6.29 13.15
CA PHE A 45 -11.28 -6.80 14.16
C PHE A 45 -11.02 -5.75 15.24
N GLY A 46 -10.73 -6.20 16.45
CA GLY A 46 -10.46 -5.37 17.61
C GLY A 46 -9.40 -6.00 18.50
N ALA A 47 -8.64 -5.16 19.19
CA ALA A 47 -7.64 -5.58 20.18
C ALA A 47 -7.61 -4.62 21.37
N GLU A 48 -7.27 -5.18 22.53
CA GLU A 48 -7.25 -4.51 23.84
C GLU A 48 -6.13 -5.10 24.72
N GLN A 49 -5.49 -4.28 25.54
CA GLN A 49 -4.38 -4.68 26.41
C GLN A 49 -4.51 -4.00 27.78
N GLN A 50 -4.04 -4.66 28.84
CA GLN A 50 -3.91 -4.07 30.17
C GLN A 50 -2.53 -4.38 30.77
N ASN A 51 -1.78 -3.34 31.14
CA ASN A 51 -0.45 -3.46 31.78
C ASN A 51 0.52 -4.39 31.02
N GLY A 52 0.60 -4.25 29.70
CA GLY A 52 1.41 -5.11 28.83
C GLY A 52 0.78 -6.47 28.53
N GLY A 53 -0.19 -6.97 29.31
CA GLY A 53 -0.78 -8.31 29.15
C GLY A 53 -2.21 -8.34 28.61
N CYS A 54 -2.68 -9.56 28.32
CA CYS A 54 -4.08 -9.84 27.98
C CYS A 54 -5.01 -9.43 29.13
N ARG A 55 -6.09 -8.72 28.80
CA ARG A 55 -7.05 -8.26 29.80
C ARG A 55 -7.99 -9.41 30.18
N ALA A 56 -8.06 -9.74 31.48
CA ALA A 56 -8.91 -10.82 32.00
C ALA A 56 -10.41 -10.55 31.83
N GLN A 57 -10.81 -9.27 31.72
CA GLN A 57 -12.16 -8.82 31.39
C GLN A 57 -12.07 -7.62 30.41
N PRO A 58 -12.03 -7.87 29.09
CA PRO A 58 -11.99 -6.81 28.08
C PRO A 58 -13.24 -5.92 28.12
N GLU A 59 -13.08 -4.61 27.99
CA GLU A 59 -14.20 -3.67 27.88
C GLU A 59 -14.76 -3.58 26.46
N LYS A 60 -13.92 -3.86 25.44
CA LYS A 60 -14.28 -3.71 24.01
C LYS A 60 -14.45 -5.04 23.30
N LEU A 61 -13.96 -6.13 23.87
CA LEU A 61 -14.02 -7.49 23.32
C LEU A 61 -14.88 -8.37 24.23
N THR A 62 -16.15 -8.02 24.35
CA THR A 62 -17.12 -8.64 25.28
C THR A 62 -17.82 -9.88 24.71
N GLY A 63 -17.51 -10.25 23.47
CA GLY A 63 -18.09 -11.39 22.78
C GLY A 63 -17.81 -12.73 23.46
N THR A 64 -18.67 -13.71 23.17
CA THR A 64 -18.59 -15.07 23.72
C THR A 64 -18.64 -16.16 22.65
N ALA A 65 -18.85 -15.78 21.39
CA ALA A 65 -18.98 -16.71 20.27
C ALA A 65 -17.61 -17.30 19.88
N GLY A 66 -17.49 -18.63 19.90
CA GLY A 66 -16.26 -19.33 19.52
C GLY A 66 -16.00 -19.33 18.01
N PRO A 67 -14.79 -19.71 17.56
CA PRO A 67 -14.44 -19.76 16.14
C PRO A 67 -15.43 -20.59 15.30
N GLY A 68 -15.76 -20.10 14.10
CA GLY A 68 -16.77 -20.66 13.21
C GLY A 68 -18.22 -20.23 13.50
N THR A 69 -18.49 -19.58 14.62
CA THR A 69 -19.83 -19.03 14.92
C THR A 69 -20.10 -17.79 14.09
N ALA A 70 -21.36 -17.57 13.68
CA ALA A 70 -21.75 -16.39 12.92
C ALA A 70 -21.63 -15.10 13.76
N CYS A 71 -21.22 -14.01 13.11
CA CYS A 71 -21.04 -12.68 13.71
C CYS A 71 -21.44 -11.55 12.75
N GLN A 72 -21.72 -10.39 13.32
CA GLN A 72 -21.86 -9.11 12.63
C GLN A 72 -20.55 -8.31 12.74
N THR A 73 -19.93 -8.31 13.92
CA THR A 73 -18.70 -7.58 14.23
C THR A 73 -17.76 -8.39 15.12
N PHE A 74 -16.52 -7.91 15.32
CA PHE A 74 -15.58 -8.52 16.27
C PHE A 74 -16.08 -8.55 17.72
N ALA A 75 -17.03 -7.66 18.08
CA ALA A 75 -17.59 -7.61 19.43
C ALA A 75 -18.49 -8.82 19.75
N ASP A 76 -18.94 -9.58 18.75
CA ASP A 76 -19.70 -10.82 18.96
C ASP A 76 -18.77 -12.00 19.36
N CYS A 77 -17.50 -11.91 18.95
CA CYS A 77 -16.54 -13.02 19.01
C CYS A 77 -15.77 -13.08 20.34
N ALA A 78 -15.54 -14.30 20.82
CA ALA A 78 -14.78 -14.53 22.05
C ALA A 78 -13.34 -13.99 21.92
N PRO A 79 -12.85 -13.17 22.87
CA PRO A 79 -11.48 -12.68 22.84
C PRO A 79 -10.48 -13.82 23.04
N VAL A 80 -9.45 -13.85 22.22
CA VAL A 80 -8.28 -14.71 22.37
C VAL A 80 -7.12 -13.93 22.96
N CYS A 81 -6.33 -14.55 23.83
CA CYS A 81 -5.10 -13.95 24.35
C CYS A 81 -3.94 -14.23 23.38
N CYS A 82 -3.38 -13.17 22.82
CA CYS A 82 -2.26 -13.20 21.89
C CYS A 82 -0.98 -12.81 22.62
N ALA A 83 0.05 -13.66 22.59
CA ALA A 83 1.37 -13.28 23.06
C ALA A 83 2.05 -12.29 22.08
N CYS A 84 2.87 -11.39 22.61
CA CYS A 84 3.90 -10.74 21.80
C CYS A 84 5.01 -11.76 21.49
N SER A 85 5.71 -11.57 20.37
CA SER A 85 6.74 -12.48 19.85
C SER A 85 8.01 -12.58 20.70
N VAL A 86 8.24 -11.66 21.66
CA VAL A 86 9.47 -11.68 22.50
C VAL A 86 9.47 -12.85 23.48
N LYS A 87 10.35 -13.82 23.24
CA LYS A 87 10.51 -15.01 24.08
C LYS A 87 10.95 -14.64 25.51
N GLY A 88 10.01 -14.68 26.46
CA GLY A 88 10.27 -14.43 27.88
C GLY A 88 9.67 -13.14 28.43
N SER A 89 8.98 -12.32 27.62
CA SER A 89 8.06 -11.32 28.18
C SER A 89 6.73 -11.97 28.57
N ASN A 90 6.02 -11.35 29.52
CA ASN A 90 4.62 -11.67 29.82
C ASN A 90 3.66 -10.80 28.97
N ASP A 91 4.18 -10.17 27.91
CA ASP A 91 3.44 -9.20 27.14
C ASP A 91 2.51 -9.88 26.14
N GLY A 92 1.29 -9.38 26.04
CA GLY A 92 0.25 -9.88 25.16
C GLY A 92 -0.94 -8.93 25.12
N TYR A 93 -1.90 -9.25 24.26
CA TYR A 93 -3.11 -8.47 24.05
C TYR A 93 -4.28 -9.40 23.78
N SER A 94 -5.46 -9.01 24.23
CA SER A 94 -6.71 -9.67 23.85
C SER A 94 -7.06 -9.22 22.43
N ALA A 95 -7.45 -10.15 21.56
CA ALA A 95 -7.89 -9.87 20.19
C ALA A 95 -9.21 -10.59 19.87
N ALA A 96 -10.03 -10.01 19.00
CA ALA A 96 -11.17 -10.68 18.40
C ALA A 96 -11.33 -10.23 16.95
N ALA A 97 -11.84 -11.11 16.09
CA ALA A 97 -12.10 -10.79 14.70
C ALA A 97 -13.31 -11.57 14.16
N CYS A 98 -14.14 -10.86 13.42
CA CYS A 98 -15.24 -11.38 12.62
C CYS A 98 -14.82 -11.21 11.14
N ILE A 99 -14.67 -12.31 10.41
CA ILE A 99 -14.21 -12.30 9.01
C ILE A 99 -15.24 -13.04 8.16
N ASN A 100 -15.72 -12.39 7.11
CA ASN A 100 -16.79 -12.88 6.24
C ASN A 100 -18.04 -13.35 7.01
N GLY A 101 -18.34 -12.70 8.14
CA GLY A 101 -19.47 -13.04 9.00
C GLY A 101 -19.28 -14.26 9.91
N ALA A 102 -18.05 -14.78 10.07
CA ALA A 102 -17.72 -15.83 11.04
C ALA A 102 -16.58 -15.40 11.99
N CYS A 103 -16.68 -15.77 13.26
CA CYS A 103 -15.62 -15.57 14.24
C CYS A 103 -14.41 -16.45 13.91
N VAL A 104 -13.19 -15.92 14.03
CA VAL A 104 -11.95 -16.65 13.69
C VAL A 104 -11.09 -16.96 14.92
N GLY A 105 -10.23 -17.96 14.80
CA GLY A 105 -9.31 -18.41 15.85
C GLY A 105 -8.12 -17.47 16.05
N ALA A 106 -7.29 -17.78 17.05
CA ALA A 106 -6.13 -16.96 17.42
C ALA A 106 -5.05 -16.87 16.33
N ASP A 107 -4.92 -17.91 15.52
CA ASP A 107 -4.07 -17.98 14.33
C ASP A 107 -4.37 -16.86 13.31
N VAL A 108 -5.63 -16.41 13.25
CA VAL A 108 -6.06 -15.32 12.35
C VAL A 108 -6.31 -14.01 13.12
N ALA A 109 -6.99 -14.07 14.27
CA ALA A 109 -7.36 -12.88 15.06
C ALA A 109 -6.14 -12.11 15.59
N CYS A 110 -5.09 -12.81 16.04
CA CYS A 110 -3.88 -12.16 16.55
C CYS A 110 -3.16 -11.32 15.48
N PRO A 111 -2.73 -11.87 14.32
CA PRO A 111 -2.01 -11.08 13.33
C PRO A 111 -2.82 -9.92 12.73
N VAL A 112 -4.14 -10.04 12.58
CA VAL A 112 -4.96 -8.95 11.98
C VAL A 112 -5.28 -7.83 12.97
N ALA A 113 -5.40 -8.12 14.28
CA ALA A 113 -5.75 -7.13 15.29
C ALA A 113 -4.53 -6.50 15.99
N LYS A 114 -3.32 -7.01 15.75
CA LYS A 114 -2.07 -6.53 16.36
C LYS A 114 -1.83 -5.04 16.08
N LYS A 115 -1.44 -4.29 17.12
CA LYS A 115 -0.97 -2.90 17.02
C LYS A 115 0.44 -2.78 17.57
N ALA A 116 1.23 -1.86 17.02
CA ALA A 116 2.61 -1.62 17.44
C ALA A 116 2.69 -1.27 18.94
N ASP A 117 1.75 -0.44 19.44
CA ASP A 117 1.71 0.01 20.83
C ASP A 117 1.49 -1.13 21.84
N TYR A 118 0.92 -2.26 21.43
CA TYR A 118 0.71 -3.42 22.32
C TYR A 118 1.92 -4.34 22.41
N CYS A 119 2.77 -4.36 21.39
CA CYS A 119 4.01 -5.13 21.38
C CYS A 119 5.18 -4.24 20.94
N PRO A 120 5.55 -3.22 21.73
CA PRO A 120 6.59 -2.24 21.35
C PRO A 120 8.01 -2.84 21.34
N LEU A 121 8.21 -3.99 21.99
CA LEU A 121 9.44 -4.76 21.97
C LEU A 121 9.43 -5.91 20.96
N ASP A 122 8.31 -6.15 20.27
CA ASP A 122 8.36 -7.05 19.12
C ASP A 122 9.16 -6.38 18.02
N PRO A 123 10.13 -7.08 17.38
CA PRO A 123 10.70 -6.59 16.15
C PRO A 123 9.56 -6.32 15.17
N ALA A 124 9.54 -5.11 14.58
CA ALA A 124 8.56 -4.73 13.57
C ALA A 124 8.44 -5.84 12.53
N PRO A 125 7.22 -6.27 12.16
CA PRO A 125 6.97 -7.63 11.66
C PRO A 125 7.81 -7.97 10.44
N THR A 126 8.93 -8.65 10.68
CA THR A 126 9.69 -9.35 9.66
C THR A 126 8.99 -10.68 9.35
N PRO A 127 9.10 -11.18 8.11
CA PRO A 127 8.80 -12.59 7.84
C PRO A 127 9.73 -13.45 8.70
N ASN A 128 9.15 -14.24 9.60
CA ASN A 128 9.86 -15.09 10.57
C ASN A 128 10.22 -16.44 9.92
N PRO A 129 11.22 -17.23 10.39
CA PRO A 129 12.23 -17.02 11.44
C PRO A 129 13.67 -17.00 10.87
N THR A 130 14.79 -16.86 11.60
CA THR A 130 15.31 -17.61 12.78
C THR A 130 16.54 -16.82 13.27
N GLY A 131 16.83 -16.59 14.55
CA GLY A 131 17.09 -17.53 15.64
C GLY A 131 18.57 -17.43 16.05
N ASP A 132 18.83 -17.07 17.31
CA ASP A 132 20.16 -16.61 17.78
C ASP A 132 21.25 -17.69 17.81
N GLY A 133 22.50 -17.24 17.69
CA GLY A 133 23.69 -18.07 17.90
C GLY A 133 24.21 -18.01 19.35
N GLY A 134 24.64 -19.16 19.88
CA GLY A 134 25.38 -19.29 21.14
C GLY A 134 26.30 -20.52 21.08
N PRO A 135 27.60 -20.44 21.42
CA PRO A 135 28.57 -21.48 21.06
C PRO A 135 28.87 -22.50 22.18
N SER A 136 29.11 -23.75 21.80
CA SER A 136 30.02 -24.69 22.50
C SER A 136 30.44 -25.84 21.57
N PRO A 137 31.57 -26.54 21.85
CA PRO A 137 32.36 -27.22 20.82
C PRO A 137 32.17 -28.76 20.75
N ASP A 138 33.01 -29.37 19.90
CA ASP A 138 33.36 -30.79 19.77
C ASP A 138 32.49 -31.70 18.88
N GLY A 139 33.15 -32.63 18.16
CA GLY A 139 32.52 -33.91 17.81
C GLY A 139 32.28 -34.28 16.33
N ALA A 140 33.34 -34.39 15.53
CA ALA A 140 33.59 -35.42 14.50
C ALA A 140 32.42 -36.20 13.77
N THR A 141 32.59 -36.28 12.44
CA THR A 141 32.37 -37.45 11.53
C THR A 141 31.00 -37.83 10.91
N ASN A 142 31.04 -37.77 9.57
CA ASN A 142 30.48 -38.66 8.53
C ASN A 142 29.03 -38.50 8.00
N PRO A 143 28.81 -38.76 6.68
CA PRO A 143 27.57 -38.43 5.99
C PRO A 143 26.62 -39.61 5.79
N THR A 144 25.31 -39.34 5.68
CA THR A 144 24.41 -39.92 4.65
C THR A 144 22.98 -39.35 4.74
N ASN A 145 22.34 -39.31 3.56
CA ASN A 145 20.89 -39.34 3.27
C ASN A 145 20.31 -38.02 2.69
N PRO A 146 19.87 -38.00 1.42
CA PRO A 146 19.27 -36.82 0.79
C PRO A 146 17.77 -36.73 1.10
N THR A 147 17.37 -35.78 1.94
CA THR A 147 15.95 -35.45 2.12
C THR A 147 15.47 -34.48 1.03
N ASN A 148 14.36 -34.89 0.41
CA ASN A 148 13.67 -34.21 -0.70
C ASN A 148 13.17 -32.81 -0.29
N PRO A 149 13.52 -31.72 -1.00
CA PRO A 149 13.13 -30.36 -0.60
C PRO A 149 11.66 -30.07 -0.93
N THR A 150 10.77 -30.24 0.05
CA THR A 150 9.37 -29.82 -0.06
C THR A 150 9.22 -28.30 0.04
N ASN A 151 8.80 -27.68 -1.06
CA ASN A 151 8.04 -26.41 -1.11
C ASN A 151 8.63 -25.21 -0.34
N ALA A 152 9.91 -24.88 -0.54
CA ALA A 152 10.40 -23.55 -0.20
C ALA A 152 9.76 -22.52 -1.15
N ALA A 153 8.69 -21.87 -0.69
CA ALA A 153 8.03 -20.74 -1.36
C ALA A 153 8.82 -19.45 -1.08
N PHE A 154 8.72 -18.49 -1.98
CA PHE A 154 9.96 -17.94 -2.49
C PHE A 154 9.62 -16.55 -3.12
N CYS A 155 10.35 -15.42 -2.95
CA CYS A 155 10.08 -14.10 -3.56
C CYS A 155 11.35 -13.28 -3.93
N VAL A 156 11.39 -12.61 -5.09
CA VAL A 156 12.44 -11.62 -5.44
C VAL A 156 11.93 -10.24 -5.01
N PRO A 157 12.73 -9.38 -4.36
CA PRO A 157 12.36 -8.00 -4.07
C PRO A 157 12.46 -7.12 -5.33
N ILE A 158 11.70 -7.47 -6.37
CA ILE A 158 11.30 -6.50 -7.39
C ILE A 158 10.48 -5.47 -6.65
N SER A 159 10.92 -4.21 -6.61
CA SER A 159 10.12 -3.21 -5.90
C SER A 159 8.76 -3.08 -6.61
N SER A 160 7.71 -3.40 -5.85
CA SER A 160 6.33 -3.53 -6.32
C SER A 160 5.71 -2.23 -6.83
N SER A 161 6.48 -1.13 -6.80
CA SER A 161 6.11 0.18 -7.33
C SER A 161 6.48 0.40 -8.81
N HIS A 162 7.37 -0.43 -9.39
CA HIS A 162 8.11 -0.06 -10.62
C HIS A 162 7.31 0.00 -11.91
N ALA A 163 6.17 -0.69 -12.03
CA ALA A 163 5.30 -0.62 -13.22
C ALA A 163 3.97 0.10 -12.96
N THR A 164 3.83 0.78 -11.81
CA THR A 164 2.57 1.43 -11.43
C THR A 164 2.30 2.66 -12.29
N ASP A 165 1.13 2.71 -12.92
CA ASP A 165 0.63 3.92 -13.58
C ASP A 165 0.33 4.99 -12.51
N ARG A 166 1.36 5.81 -12.20
CA ARG A 166 1.29 6.92 -11.24
C ARG A 166 0.14 7.87 -11.55
N GLY A 167 -0.17 8.07 -12.83
CA GLY A 167 -1.27 8.92 -13.28
C GLY A 167 -2.63 8.34 -12.88
N ALA A 168 -2.84 7.03 -13.12
CA ALA A 168 -4.04 6.34 -12.64
C ALA A 168 -4.19 6.40 -11.11
N VAL A 169 -3.10 6.25 -10.36
CA VAL A 169 -3.11 6.41 -8.89
C VAL A 169 -3.49 7.84 -8.48
N ARG A 170 -2.89 8.87 -9.09
CA ARG A 170 -3.20 10.28 -8.80
C ARG A 170 -4.67 10.62 -9.08
N LEU A 171 -5.24 10.08 -10.18
CA LEU A 171 -6.66 10.22 -10.51
C LEU A 171 -7.56 9.51 -9.48
N ALA A 172 -7.23 8.28 -9.10
CA ALA A 172 -8.00 7.52 -8.10
C ALA A 172 -8.01 8.22 -6.73
N THR A 173 -6.85 8.68 -6.25
CA THR A 173 -6.73 9.46 -5.00
C THR A 173 -7.50 10.77 -5.08
N THR A 174 -7.47 11.46 -6.22
CA THR A 174 -8.26 12.69 -6.42
C THR A 174 -9.76 12.41 -6.42
N ALA A 175 -10.22 11.33 -7.06
CA ALA A 175 -11.63 10.95 -7.06
C ALA A 175 -12.12 10.57 -5.65
N ALA A 176 -11.30 9.86 -4.87
CA ALA A 176 -11.59 9.55 -3.46
C ALA A 176 -11.70 10.83 -2.61
N TYR A 177 -10.79 11.79 -2.79
CA TYR A 177 -10.82 13.09 -2.12
C TYR A 177 -12.07 13.91 -2.48
N VAL A 178 -12.45 13.98 -3.76
CA VAL A 178 -13.69 14.64 -4.20
C VAL A 178 -14.93 13.94 -3.62
N LYS A 179 -14.93 12.61 -3.55
CA LYS A 179 -16.01 11.84 -2.91
C LYS A 179 -16.14 12.17 -1.42
N GLN A 180 -15.02 12.24 -0.69
CA GLN A 180 -14.99 12.62 0.73
C GLN A 180 -15.52 14.05 0.96
N LEU A 181 -15.13 15.00 0.10
CA LEU A 181 -15.67 16.37 0.12
C LEU A 181 -17.16 16.43 -0.27
N SER A 182 -17.66 15.45 -1.01
CA SER A 182 -19.07 15.32 -1.40
C SER A 182 -19.94 14.57 -0.37
N THR A 183 -19.39 14.28 0.81
CA THR A 183 -20.09 13.64 1.95
C THR A 183 -20.00 14.54 3.18
N ALA A 184 -21.09 14.67 3.93
CA ALA A 184 -21.14 15.60 5.07
C ALA A 184 -20.24 15.07 6.21
N PRO A 185 -19.20 15.82 6.65
CA PRO A 185 -18.25 15.34 7.66
C PRO A 185 -18.74 15.50 9.11
N GLY A 186 -20.00 15.91 9.32
CA GLY A 186 -20.57 16.15 10.64
C GLY A 186 -21.70 17.17 10.61
N ALA A 187 -21.89 17.89 11.72
CA ALA A 187 -22.93 18.90 11.87
C ALA A 187 -22.69 20.11 10.94
N GLY A 188 -23.57 20.27 9.95
CA GLY A 188 -23.57 21.38 9.00
C GLY A 188 -24.50 21.11 7.81
N SER A 189 -24.63 22.09 6.91
CA SER A 189 -25.32 21.93 5.63
C SER A 189 -24.31 21.62 4.52
N LEU A 190 -24.52 20.54 3.78
CA LEU A 190 -23.77 20.21 2.57
C LEU A 190 -24.64 20.48 1.33
N ASN A 191 -24.11 21.27 0.40
CA ASN A 191 -24.73 21.55 -0.90
C ASN A 191 -23.78 21.10 -2.01
N VAL A 192 -24.28 20.31 -2.96
CA VAL A 192 -23.50 19.79 -4.11
C VAL A 192 -24.23 20.13 -5.41
N THR A 193 -23.72 21.11 -6.15
CA THR A 193 -24.17 21.43 -7.51
C THR A 193 -23.52 20.45 -8.48
N ARG A 194 -24.31 19.96 -9.45
CA ARG A 194 -23.86 19.01 -10.47
C ARG A 194 -24.10 19.56 -11.87
N ASP A 195 -23.29 19.11 -12.82
CA ASP A 195 -23.56 19.33 -14.25
C ASP A 195 -24.61 18.35 -14.80
N SER A 196 -24.91 18.47 -16.09
CA SER A 196 -25.85 17.59 -16.82
C SER A 196 -25.40 16.12 -16.91
N ALA A 197 -24.12 15.83 -16.63
CA ALA A 197 -23.60 14.46 -16.51
C ALA A 197 -23.60 13.94 -15.06
N GLY A 198 -24.16 14.71 -14.12
CA GLY A 198 -24.25 14.36 -12.70
C GLY A 198 -22.94 14.53 -11.92
N ARG A 199 -21.89 15.11 -12.53
CA ARG A 199 -20.58 15.31 -11.87
C ARG A 199 -20.63 16.55 -10.99
N PRO A 200 -20.02 16.55 -9.79
CA PRO A 200 -20.01 17.72 -8.92
C PRO A 200 -19.18 18.85 -9.55
N THR A 201 -19.77 20.02 -9.75
CA THR A 201 -19.09 21.23 -10.26
C THR A 201 -18.83 22.25 -9.16
N TYR A 202 -19.67 22.25 -8.12
CA TYR A 202 -19.49 23.06 -6.93
C TYR A 202 -19.95 22.30 -5.68
N ILE A 203 -19.17 22.38 -4.61
CA ILE A 203 -19.49 21.84 -3.29
C ILE A 203 -19.38 22.98 -2.29
N SER A 204 -20.33 23.08 -1.37
CA SER A 204 -20.24 23.99 -0.21
C SER A 204 -20.68 23.26 1.05
N TYR A 205 -19.85 23.34 2.09
CA TYR A 205 -20.14 22.84 3.43
C TYR A 205 -20.14 24.01 4.42
N GLY A 206 -21.28 24.22 5.07
CA GLY A 206 -21.52 25.31 6.03
C GLY A 206 -21.31 24.92 7.51
N GLY A 207 -20.63 23.81 7.80
CA GLY A 207 -20.22 23.48 9.18
C GLY A 207 -19.01 24.31 9.65
N THR A 208 -18.39 23.90 10.76
CA THR A 208 -17.17 24.54 11.28
C THR A 208 -16.06 23.50 11.47
N PRO A 209 -14.91 23.59 10.76
CA PRO A 209 -14.64 24.52 9.66
C PRO A 209 -15.49 24.19 8.42
N GLY A 210 -15.97 25.24 7.75
CA GLY A 210 -16.66 25.14 6.48
C GLY A 210 -15.68 25.13 5.31
N TYR A 211 -16.18 24.87 4.11
CA TYR A 211 -15.38 24.98 2.89
C TYR A 211 -16.27 25.13 1.65
N THR A 212 -15.63 25.55 0.56
CA THR A 212 -16.17 25.48 -0.80
C THR A 212 -15.19 24.74 -1.70
N VAL A 213 -15.69 24.07 -2.74
CA VAL A 213 -14.87 23.40 -3.76
C VAL A 213 -15.46 23.72 -5.12
N SER A 214 -14.65 24.25 -6.03
CA SER A 214 -15.01 24.40 -7.45
C SER A 214 -14.29 23.33 -8.28
N LEU A 215 -15.01 22.69 -9.20
CA LEU A 215 -14.48 21.64 -10.07
C LEU A 215 -14.84 21.93 -11.53
N THR A 216 -13.86 21.78 -12.42
CA THR A 216 -14.03 21.96 -13.87
C THR A 216 -13.59 20.71 -14.61
N TYR A 217 -14.33 20.34 -15.66
CA TYR A 217 -14.07 19.19 -16.52
C TYR A 217 -13.83 19.64 -17.96
N ASP A 218 -13.04 18.87 -18.71
CA ASP A 218 -12.96 19.02 -20.16
C ASP A 218 -14.18 18.38 -20.89
N SER A 219 -14.17 18.43 -22.22
CA SER A 219 -15.23 17.88 -23.08
C SER A 219 -15.24 16.35 -23.16
N ALA A 220 -14.11 15.68 -22.92
CA ALA A 220 -14.06 14.21 -22.75
C ALA A 220 -14.57 13.80 -21.35
N GLY A 221 -14.57 14.74 -20.41
CA GLY A 221 -15.11 14.64 -19.08
C GLY A 221 -14.09 14.39 -17.98
N ASN A 222 -12.80 14.57 -18.27
CA ASN A 222 -11.75 14.48 -17.27
C ASN A 222 -11.73 15.74 -16.39
N LEU A 223 -11.45 15.59 -15.10
CA LEU A 223 -11.29 16.72 -14.17
C LEU A 223 -10.02 17.49 -14.55
N THR A 224 -10.14 18.76 -14.95
CA THR A 224 -8.98 19.61 -15.32
C THR A 224 -8.58 20.58 -14.23
N TYR A 225 -9.51 20.92 -13.33
CA TYR A 225 -9.29 21.87 -12.25
C TYR A 225 -10.12 21.51 -11.02
N LEU A 226 -9.51 21.61 -9.84
CA LEU A 226 -10.19 21.58 -8.54
C LEU A 226 -9.58 22.68 -7.68
N ARG A 227 -10.41 23.51 -7.03
CA ARG A 227 -9.95 24.44 -5.99
C ARG A 227 -10.83 24.33 -4.76
N ARG A 228 -10.23 23.99 -3.62
CA ARG A 228 -10.87 24.01 -2.30
C ARG A 228 -10.49 25.30 -1.59
N SER A 229 -11.49 26.03 -1.09
CA SER A 229 -11.34 27.15 -0.18
C SER A 229 -11.99 26.84 1.15
N PRO A 230 -11.22 26.53 2.20
CA PRO A 230 -11.70 26.50 3.57
C PRO A 230 -12.31 27.85 3.99
N SER A 231 -13.23 27.83 4.94
CA SER A 231 -13.67 29.04 5.64
C SER A 231 -12.60 29.52 6.63
N GLY A 232 -12.45 30.84 6.78
CA GLY A 232 -11.50 31.42 7.74
C GLY A 232 -10.12 31.66 7.14
N SER A 233 -9.07 31.46 7.93
CA SER A 233 -7.67 31.78 7.58
C SER A 233 -6.87 30.61 6.96
N ALA A 234 -7.44 29.41 6.87
CA ALA A 234 -6.74 28.27 6.30
C ALA A 234 -6.56 28.42 4.78
N ALA A 235 -5.37 28.09 4.27
CA ALA A 235 -5.02 28.27 2.87
C ALA A 235 -5.93 27.45 1.94
N SER A 236 -6.24 28.02 0.77
CA SER A 236 -6.91 27.31 -0.32
C SER A 236 -5.90 26.48 -1.11
N ASP A 237 -6.23 25.22 -1.42
CA ASP A 237 -5.47 24.37 -2.33
C ASP A 237 -6.13 24.31 -3.72
N THR A 238 -5.31 24.32 -4.76
CA THR A 238 -5.70 24.24 -6.17
C THR A 238 -4.95 23.10 -6.84
N HIS A 239 -5.67 22.21 -7.50
CA HIS A 239 -5.17 21.10 -8.28
C HIS A 239 -5.48 21.36 -9.76
N THR A 240 -4.47 21.25 -10.63
CA THR A 240 -4.61 21.36 -12.09
C THR A 240 -4.16 20.06 -12.73
N PHE A 241 -4.87 19.61 -13.77
CA PHE A 241 -4.62 18.34 -14.45
C PHE A 241 -4.59 18.55 -15.97
N SER A 242 -3.73 17.82 -16.67
CA SER A 242 -3.73 17.74 -18.15
C SER A 242 -3.60 16.29 -18.61
N TYR A 243 -4.16 16.00 -19.77
CA TYR A 243 -4.31 14.64 -20.31
C TYR A 243 -3.74 14.52 -21.73
N ASP A 244 -3.34 13.32 -22.12
CA ASP A 244 -3.06 12.99 -23.52
C ASP A 244 -4.35 12.73 -24.34
N SER A 245 -4.20 12.48 -25.64
CA SER A 245 -5.30 12.15 -26.54
C SER A 245 -5.99 10.80 -26.26
N LYS A 246 -5.50 10.03 -25.29
CA LYS A 246 -6.08 8.77 -24.80
C LYS A 246 -6.66 8.90 -23.38
N ASN A 247 -6.80 10.13 -22.87
CA ASN A 247 -7.27 10.46 -21.52
C ASN A 247 -6.37 9.92 -20.38
N LYS A 248 -5.07 9.72 -20.62
CA LYS A 248 -4.08 9.47 -19.56
C LYS A 248 -3.56 10.77 -18.99
N LEU A 249 -3.42 10.86 -17.66
CA LEU A 249 -2.91 12.04 -16.97
C LEU A 249 -1.42 12.24 -17.30
N THR A 250 -1.07 13.33 -17.97
CA THR A 250 0.31 13.71 -18.33
C THR A 250 0.90 14.79 -17.43
N TYR A 251 0.05 15.54 -16.73
CA TYR A 251 0.47 16.61 -15.83
C TYR A 251 -0.48 16.74 -14.65
N PHE A 252 0.07 16.88 -13.45
CA PHE A 252 -0.65 17.32 -12.26
C PHE A 252 0.15 18.41 -11.55
N ARG A 253 -0.53 19.43 -11.04
CA ARG A 253 0.06 20.41 -10.12
C ARG A 253 -0.87 20.67 -8.96
N LYS A 254 -0.32 20.64 -7.75
CA LYS A 254 -0.96 21.15 -6.53
C LYS A 254 -0.25 22.42 -6.06
N SER A 255 -1.01 23.49 -5.86
CA SER A 255 -0.52 24.76 -5.30
C SER A 255 -1.43 25.24 -4.19
N TRP A 256 -0.88 26.00 -3.25
CA TRP A 256 -1.62 26.63 -2.17
C TRP A 256 -1.72 28.14 -2.39
N SER A 257 -2.65 28.79 -1.68
CA SER A 257 -2.80 30.26 -1.70
C SER A 257 -1.87 31.00 -0.73
N ASP A 258 -1.13 30.26 0.10
CA ASP A 258 -0.10 30.77 1.01
C ASP A 258 1.30 30.44 0.47
N SER A 259 2.32 30.46 1.33
CA SER A 259 3.72 30.18 0.96
C SER A 259 4.09 28.70 0.94
N GLN A 260 3.14 27.76 0.99
CA GLN A 260 3.47 26.33 0.88
C GLN A 260 4.01 25.97 -0.52
N PRO A 261 5.02 25.08 -0.62
CA PRO A 261 5.64 24.75 -1.90
C PRO A 261 4.68 23.98 -2.81
N SER A 262 4.55 24.41 -4.08
CA SER A 262 3.69 23.72 -5.04
C SER A 262 4.33 22.40 -5.50
N GLU A 263 3.57 21.30 -5.43
CA GLU A 263 3.92 19.97 -5.96
C GLU A 263 3.56 19.90 -7.45
N THR A 264 4.40 19.28 -8.27
CA THR A 264 4.17 19.05 -9.70
C THR A 264 4.58 17.63 -10.07
N GLU A 265 3.71 16.93 -10.79
CA GLU A 265 3.98 15.63 -11.42
C GLU A 265 3.88 15.76 -12.95
N SER A 266 4.87 15.24 -13.66
CA SER A 266 4.88 15.11 -15.12
C SER A 266 4.99 13.64 -15.51
N LEU A 267 4.16 13.18 -16.45
CA LEU A 267 4.06 11.79 -16.85
C LEU A 267 4.03 11.64 -18.38
N SER A 268 4.67 10.60 -18.89
CA SER A 268 4.62 10.23 -20.31
C SER A 268 4.31 8.75 -20.49
N TYR A 269 3.68 8.43 -21.61
CA TYR A 269 3.30 7.07 -21.99
C TYR A 269 3.79 6.77 -23.41
N ASP A 270 3.98 5.50 -23.73
CA ASP A 270 4.26 5.06 -25.09
C ASP A 270 2.99 4.95 -25.97
N SER A 271 3.18 4.52 -27.23
CA SER A 271 2.08 4.24 -28.16
C SER A 271 1.16 3.10 -27.70
N SER A 272 1.60 2.24 -26.79
CA SER A 272 0.83 1.17 -26.14
C SER A 272 0.13 1.62 -24.84
N SER A 273 0.31 2.88 -24.44
CA SER A 273 -0.18 3.46 -23.16
C SER A 273 0.46 2.88 -21.89
N LEU A 274 1.68 2.37 -21.99
CA LEU A 274 2.52 2.00 -20.86
C LEU A 274 3.31 3.24 -20.36
N PRO A 275 3.44 3.47 -19.05
CA PRO A 275 4.10 4.65 -18.51
C PRO A 275 5.61 4.58 -18.73
N THR A 276 6.20 5.51 -19.48
CA THR A 276 7.65 5.53 -19.79
C THR A 276 8.44 6.52 -18.95
N TYR A 277 7.76 7.51 -18.37
CA TYR A 277 8.38 8.57 -17.58
C TYR A 277 7.44 9.05 -16.47
N TYR A 278 8.00 9.31 -15.31
CA TYR A 278 7.37 10.04 -14.21
C TYR A 278 8.39 10.99 -13.58
N ARG A 279 8.01 12.22 -13.27
CA ARG A 279 8.82 13.13 -12.46
C ARG A 279 7.95 13.88 -11.47
N GLN A 280 8.35 13.86 -10.20
CA GLN A 280 7.76 14.67 -9.14
C GLN A 280 8.75 15.76 -8.71
N SER A 281 8.27 16.99 -8.52
CA SER A 281 9.08 18.10 -8.02
C SER A 281 8.26 19.09 -7.25
N TRP A 282 8.95 19.84 -6.38
CA TRP A 282 8.40 20.92 -5.58
C TRP A 282 8.96 22.26 -6.05
N SER A 283 8.33 23.37 -5.65
CA SER A 283 8.81 24.72 -5.96
C SER A 283 9.83 25.28 -4.97
N ASP A 284 10.19 24.50 -3.95
CA ASP A 284 11.24 24.82 -2.97
C ASP A 284 12.52 23.99 -3.26
N SER A 285 13.39 23.85 -2.26
CA SER A 285 14.61 23.04 -2.34
C SER A 285 14.38 21.53 -2.16
N THR A 286 13.14 21.04 -2.04
CA THR A 286 12.86 19.60 -1.89
C THR A 286 13.32 18.84 -3.15
N PRO A 287 14.20 17.83 -3.01
CA PRO A 287 14.76 17.13 -4.16
C PRO A 287 13.70 16.47 -5.04
N SER A 288 13.72 16.78 -6.34
CA SER A 288 12.84 16.13 -7.31
C SER A 288 13.22 14.66 -7.53
N GLN A 289 12.21 13.82 -7.76
CA GLN A 289 12.36 12.41 -8.13
C GLN A 289 11.99 12.24 -9.61
N THR A 290 12.75 11.43 -10.34
CA THR A 290 12.45 11.03 -11.73
C THR A 290 12.54 9.51 -11.85
N GLU A 291 11.56 8.89 -12.52
CA GLU A 291 11.51 7.48 -12.89
C GLU A 291 11.44 7.35 -14.42
N THR A 292 12.26 6.48 -15.01
CA THR A 292 12.26 6.14 -16.44
C THR A 292 12.03 4.64 -16.60
N LEU A 293 11.15 4.25 -17.52
CA LEU A 293 10.72 2.87 -17.72
C LEU A 293 10.79 2.49 -19.21
N SER A 294 11.13 1.23 -19.49
CA SER A 294 11.05 0.65 -20.83
C SER A 294 10.38 -0.72 -20.78
N PHE A 295 9.61 -1.02 -21.83
CA PHE A 295 8.92 -2.30 -22.00
C PHE A 295 9.34 -2.97 -23.32
N ASP A 296 9.25 -4.29 -23.37
CA ASP A 296 9.35 -5.02 -24.63
C ASP A 296 8.04 -4.94 -25.45
N SER A 297 8.05 -5.52 -26.65
CA SER A 297 6.88 -5.58 -27.54
C SER A 297 5.73 -6.45 -27.01
N ALA A 298 5.96 -7.22 -25.93
CA ALA A 298 4.95 -8.00 -25.23
C ALA A 298 4.35 -7.25 -24.02
N GLY A 299 4.82 -6.02 -23.74
CA GLY A 299 4.39 -5.19 -22.61
C GLY A 299 5.04 -5.57 -21.28
N MET A 300 6.16 -6.29 -21.28
CA MET A 300 6.91 -6.66 -20.08
C MET A 300 7.94 -5.57 -19.76
N LEU A 301 8.00 -5.13 -18.49
CA LEU A 301 9.00 -4.15 -18.02
C LEU A 301 10.41 -4.75 -18.15
N THR A 302 11.28 -4.15 -18.96
CA THR A 302 12.68 -4.60 -19.19
C THR A 302 13.71 -3.70 -18.52
N TYR A 303 13.36 -2.44 -18.27
CA TYR A 303 14.22 -1.45 -17.62
C TYR A 303 13.39 -0.54 -16.73
N TRP A 304 13.92 -0.24 -15.54
CA TRP A 304 13.44 0.81 -14.67
C TRP A 304 14.63 1.54 -14.05
N ARG A 305 14.55 2.87 -13.93
CA ARG A 305 15.54 3.66 -13.20
C ARG A 305 14.87 4.78 -12.43
N ARG A 306 15.25 4.98 -11.17
CA ARG A 306 14.91 6.15 -10.36
C ARG A 306 16.16 6.99 -10.07
N SER A 307 16.02 8.29 -10.18
CA SER A 307 17.04 9.26 -9.76
C SER A 307 16.43 10.43 -9.02
N TRP A 308 17.24 11.03 -8.16
CA TRP A 308 16.92 12.24 -7.42
C TRP A 308 17.75 13.41 -7.95
N SER A 309 17.33 14.64 -7.67
CA SER A 309 18.13 15.85 -7.98
C SER A 309 19.05 16.29 -6.83
N ASP A 310 19.10 15.52 -5.73
CA ASP A 310 20.12 15.65 -4.68
C ASP A 310 21.27 14.66 -4.92
N SER A 311 22.13 14.47 -3.92
CA SER A 311 23.26 13.54 -3.96
C SER A 311 22.88 12.07 -3.72
N LYS A 312 21.59 11.70 -3.64
CA LYS A 312 21.21 10.29 -3.45
C LYS A 312 21.57 9.45 -4.68
N PRO A 313 22.12 8.24 -4.48
CA PRO A 313 22.47 7.36 -5.59
C PRO A 313 21.22 7.00 -6.38
N SER A 314 21.29 7.10 -7.71
CA SER A 314 20.23 6.60 -8.58
C SER A 314 20.20 5.08 -8.58
N GLU A 315 19.01 4.50 -8.58
CA GLU A 315 18.73 3.07 -8.55
C GLU A 315 18.30 2.63 -9.95
N THR A 316 18.84 1.54 -10.47
CA THR A 316 18.51 0.99 -11.80
C THR A 316 18.25 -0.50 -11.70
N GLU A 317 17.12 -0.95 -12.22
CA GLU A 317 16.75 -2.36 -12.36
C GLU A 317 16.59 -2.75 -13.83
N THR A 318 17.08 -3.94 -14.19
CA THR A 318 16.91 -4.54 -15.51
C THR A 318 16.32 -5.94 -15.40
N PHE A 319 15.44 -6.30 -16.33
CA PHE A 319 14.69 -7.55 -16.33
C PHE A 319 14.79 -8.23 -17.69
N SER A 320 14.88 -9.56 -17.68
CA SER A 320 14.85 -10.41 -18.87
C SER A 320 13.83 -11.53 -18.69
N TYR A 321 13.19 -11.92 -19.78
CA TYR A 321 12.16 -12.97 -19.79
C TYR A 321 12.45 -14.01 -20.88
N ASP A 322 11.89 -15.20 -20.73
CA ASP A 322 11.82 -16.20 -21.80
C ASP A 322 10.60 -16.01 -22.72
N SER A 323 10.45 -16.88 -23.71
CA SER A 323 9.30 -16.91 -24.63
C SER A 323 7.95 -17.12 -23.93
N ASP A 324 7.94 -17.75 -22.75
CA ASP A 324 6.75 -18.00 -21.94
C ASP A 324 6.44 -16.80 -21.00
N LYS A 325 7.23 -15.72 -21.11
CA LYS A 325 7.15 -14.49 -20.31
C LYS A 325 7.46 -14.69 -18.83
N ARG A 326 8.20 -15.75 -18.49
CA ARG A 326 8.74 -15.99 -17.15
C ARG A 326 10.03 -15.20 -16.98
N LEU A 327 10.26 -14.60 -15.82
CA LEU A 327 11.49 -13.87 -15.52
C LEU A 327 12.68 -14.84 -15.52
N THR A 328 13.72 -14.55 -16.30
CA THR A 328 14.95 -15.37 -16.37
C THR A 328 16.14 -14.67 -15.74
N SER A 329 16.15 -13.33 -15.71
CA SER A 329 17.18 -12.56 -15.01
C SER A 329 16.63 -11.24 -14.48
N TRP A 330 17.12 -10.84 -13.31
CA TRP A 330 16.95 -9.52 -12.71
C TRP A 330 18.29 -9.02 -12.20
N ARG A 331 18.55 -7.72 -12.32
CA ARG A 331 19.73 -7.07 -11.76
C ARG A 331 19.37 -5.67 -11.28
N ARG A 332 19.77 -5.32 -10.06
CA ARG A 332 19.66 -4.00 -9.45
C ARG A 332 21.04 -3.43 -9.15
N SER A 333 21.28 -2.19 -9.57
CA SER A 333 22.51 -1.48 -9.27
C SER A 333 22.28 -0.01 -8.97
N TRP A 334 23.20 0.57 -8.21
CA TRP A 334 23.21 1.97 -7.81
C TRP A 334 24.30 2.74 -8.57
N SER A 335 24.22 4.07 -8.58
CA SER A 335 25.25 4.93 -9.16
C SER A 335 26.40 5.29 -8.20
N ASP A 336 26.42 4.71 -7.00
CA ASP A 336 27.51 4.80 -6.04
C ASP A 336 28.22 3.43 -5.89
N SER A 337 28.98 3.25 -4.81
CA SER A 337 29.68 1.99 -4.51
C SER A 337 28.81 0.92 -3.84
N THR A 338 27.48 1.08 -3.78
CA THR A 338 26.59 0.05 -3.22
C THR A 338 26.68 -1.24 -4.07
N PRO A 339 26.95 -2.42 -3.47
CA PRO A 339 27.06 -3.67 -4.21
C PRO A 339 25.80 -3.96 -5.03
N THR A 340 25.99 -4.39 -6.29
CA THR A 340 24.89 -4.83 -7.16
C THR A 340 24.22 -6.08 -6.58
N ASP A 341 22.89 -6.11 -6.64
CA ASP A 341 22.11 -7.34 -6.44
C ASP A 341 21.69 -7.92 -7.79
N SER A 342 21.63 -9.25 -7.91
CA SER A 342 21.09 -9.90 -9.11
C SER A 342 20.53 -11.29 -8.81
N ALA A 343 19.63 -11.74 -9.68
CA ALA A 343 19.06 -13.07 -9.68
C ALA A 343 19.04 -13.64 -11.10
N SER A 344 19.36 -14.93 -11.24
CA SER A 344 19.21 -15.71 -12.47
C SER A 344 18.34 -16.93 -12.21
N LEU A 345 17.30 -17.10 -13.02
CA LEU A 345 16.25 -18.10 -12.84
C LEU A 345 16.23 -19.06 -14.04
N SER A 346 16.22 -20.36 -13.78
CA SER A 346 16.08 -21.40 -14.81
C SER A 346 14.85 -22.25 -14.55
N TYR A 347 14.19 -22.74 -15.59
CA TYR A 347 12.93 -23.49 -15.51
C TYR A 347 13.07 -24.86 -16.15
N SER A 348 12.44 -25.89 -15.57
CA SER A 348 12.33 -27.22 -16.17
C SER A 348 11.00 -27.37 -16.91
N GLY A 349 11.08 -27.55 -18.23
CA GLY A 349 9.91 -27.68 -19.11
C GLY A 349 8.91 -26.52 -18.94
N ASN A 350 7.62 -26.86 -18.93
CA ASN A 350 6.52 -25.88 -18.88
C ASN A 350 6.19 -25.40 -17.45
N SER A 351 7.09 -25.62 -16.46
CA SER A 351 6.87 -25.16 -15.09
C SER A 351 6.81 -23.64 -15.01
N ARG A 352 5.85 -23.11 -14.25
CA ARG A 352 5.82 -21.68 -13.89
C ARG A 352 6.80 -21.32 -12.77
N LEU A 353 7.22 -22.30 -11.99
CA LEU A 353 8.21 -22.14 -10.92
C LEU A 353 9.61 -22.51 -11.47
N PRO A 354 10.67 -21.77 -11.11
CA PRO A 354 12.01 -22.10 -11.54
C PRO A 354 12.49 -23.41 -10.90
N SER A 355 13.23 -24.20 -11.67
CA SER A 355 13.97 -25.37 -11.18
C SER A 355 15.25 -25.01 -10.44
N SER A 356 15.78 -23.80 -10.66
CA SER A 356 16.93 -23.28 -9.91
C SER A 356 16.96 -21.75 -9.94
N VAL A 357 17.43 -21.15 -8.86
CA VAL A 357 17.71 -19.72 -8.76
C VAL A 357 19.14 -19.53 -8.28
N ARG A 358 19.86 -18.57 -8.86
CA ARG A 358 21.17 -18.10 -8.40
C ARG A 358 21.07 -16.63 -8.06
N THR A 359 21.68 -16.22 -6.96
CA THR A 359 21.56 -14.87 -6.37
C THR A 359 22.93 -14.37 -5.99
N ASP A 360 23.30 -13.19 -6.49
CA ASP A 360 24.55 -12.50 -6.14
C ASP A 360 24.21 -11.13 -5.53
N GLY A 361 24.88 -10.75 -4.45
CA GLY A 361 24.62 -9.51 -3.70
C GLY A 361 23.94 -9.74 -2.35
N ALA A 362 24.17 -8.83 -1.40
CA ALA A 362 23.71 -8.99 -0.01
C ALA A 362 22.19 -8.85 0.13
N GLY A 363 21.53 -8.08 -0.75
CA GLY A 363 20.07 -8.00 -0.82
C GLY A 363 19.43 -9.19 -1.55
N ALA A 364 20.23 -9.97 -2.30
CA ALA A 364 19.78 -11.16 -3.00
C ALA A 364 19.82 -12.44 -2.13
N ALA A 365 20.48 -12.42 -0.97
CA ALA A 365 20.64 -13.60 -0.09
C ALA A 365 19.35 -14.04 0.65
N GLY A 366 18.27 -13.26 0.58
CA GLY A 366 16.90 -13.68 0.96
C GLY A 366 15.98 -13.90 -0.25
N ALA A 367 16.49 -13.76 -1.46
CA ALA A 367 15.70 -13.71 -2.69
C ALA A 367 15.46 -15.08 -3.30
N THR A 368 14.28 -15.18 -3.90
CA THR A 368 13.56 -16.43 -4.05
C THR A 368 12.43 -16.19 -5.11
N VAL A 369 11.49 -17.08 -5.47
CA VAL A 369 10.48 -16.88 -6.58
C VAL A 369 9.08 -17.57 -6.43
N ILE A 370 7.98 -16.79 -6.36
CA ILE A 370 6.55 -17.22 -6.28
C ILE A 370 5.86 -16.75 -7.56
N ASP A 371 4.93 -17.54 -8.09
CA ASP A 371 3.98 -17.09 -9.11
C ASP A 371 3.03 -16.04 -8.50
N CYS A 372 3.45 -14.77 -8.52
CA CYS A 372 2.61 -13.61 -8.24
C CYS A 372 1.53 -13.55 -9.34
N LYS A 373 0.45 -14.30 -9.14
CA LYS A 373 -0.71 -14.36 -10.04
C LYS A 373 -1.16 -12.94 -10.41
N ARG A 374 -1.10 -12.66 -11.71
CA ARG A 374 -1.71 -11.49 -12.34
C ARG A 374 -3.24 -11.59 -12.35
#